data_AF-A0A529SIJ4-F1
#
_entry.id   AF-A0A529SIJ4-F1
#
_cell.length_a   1.000
_cell.length_b   1.000
_cell.length_c   1.000
_cell.angle_alpha   90.00
_cell.angle_beta   90.00
_cell.angle_gamma   90.00
#
_symmetry.space_group_name_H-M   'P 1'
#
loop_
_entity.id
_entity.type
_entity.pdbx_description
1 polymer ?
#
loop_
_entity_poly.entity_id
_entity_poly.type
_entity_poly.pdbx_seq_one_letter_code
_entity_poly.pdbx_strand_id
1 'polypeptide(L)'
;VMYGAFTSNVDMKSGAPAFGTPENAKANIIAGQLARRYNLPYRTSNANASNVVDLQAAYETEMATWGAVLGGANLIYHAAGWLEGGLTASYEKLVLDVEILQNMMEFLRPLPFQEDDLGFEAIKSVPAGGHFFGAEHTMSRYTTC
;
A
#
# COMPACT_ATOMS: atom_id res chain seq x y z
N VAL A 1 3.07 18.83 -16.21
CA VAL A 1 4.36 18.11 -16.12
C VAL A 1 4.41 17.41 -14.76
N MET A 2 4.92 16.19 -14.68
CA MET A 2 5.13 15.44 -13.41
C MET A 2 6.59 14.97 -13.33
N TYR A 3 7.14 14.89 -12.12
CA TYR A 3 8.39 14.20 -11.87
C TYR A 3 8.11 12.69 -11.94
N GLY A 4 8.56 12.03 -13.00
CA GLY A 4 8.37 10.60 -13.19
C GLY A 4 9.60 9.81 -12.75
N ALA A 5 9.41 8.82 -11.88
CA ALA A 5 10.42 7.80 -11.60
C ALA A 5 9.85 6.42 -11.93
N PHE A 6 10.65 5.60 -12.61
CA PHE A 6 10.46 4.16 -12.70
C PHE A 6 11.84 3.56 -12.47
N THR A 7 12.10 3.18 -11.24
CA THR A 7 13.42 2.72 -10.82
C THR A 7 13.32 1.29 -10.36
N SER A 8 13.89 0.36 -11.12
CA SER A 8 14.09 -1.04 -10.70
C SER A 8 15.57 -1.30 -10.46
N ASN A 9 15.87 -2.36 -9.73
CA ASN A 9 17.20 -2.95 -9.71
C ASN A 9 17.28 -4.09 -10.73
N VAL A 10 18.49 -4.64 -10.88
CA VAL A 10 18.76 -5.78 -11.75
C VAL A 10 19.22 -6.93 -10.86
N ASP A 11 18.69 -8.13 -11.11
CA ASP A 11 19.26 -9.34 -10.52
C ASP A 11 20.63 -9.60 -11.15
N MET A 12 21.70 -9.55 -10.34
CA MET A 12 23.07 -9.60 -10.86
C MET A 12 23.45 -10.96 -11.48
N LYS A 13 22.69 -12.03 -11.18
CA LYS A 13 22.94 -13.37 -11.70
C LYS A 13 22.31 -13.57 -13.08
N SER A 14 21.08 -13.12 -13.27
CA SER A 14 20.30 -13.31 -14.50
C SER A 14 20.32 -12.09 -15.43
N GLY A 15 20.64 -10.91 -14.92
CA GLY A 15 20.50 -9.64 -15.63
C GLY A 15 19.05 -9.17 -15.80
N ALA A 16 18.08 -9.88 -15.21
CA ALA A 16 16.67 -9.54 -15.33
C ALA A 16 16.29 -8.35 -14.41
N PRO A 17 15.27 -7.55 -14.79
CA PRO A 17 14.69 -6.56 -13.90
C PRO A 17 14.16 -7.22 -12.62
N ALA A 18 14.45 -6.61 -11.48
CA ALA A 18 13.94 -7.00 -10.18
C ALA A 18 13.03 -5.88 -9.61
N PHE A 19 11.93 -6.29 -9.00
CA PHE A 19 10.89 -5.41 -8.48
C PHE A 19 10.56 -5.76 -7.03
N GLY A 20 9.89 -4.85 -6.32
CA GLY A 20 9.49 -5.09 -4.93
C GLY A 20 10.66 -5.22 -3.95
N THR A 21 11.85 -4.77 -4.33
CA THR A 21 13.05 -4.87 -3.51
C THR A 21 13.18 -3.69 -2.54
N PRO A 22 13.97 -3.84 -1.45
CA PRO A 22 14.30 -2.71 -0.58
C PRO A 22 14.94 -1.52 -1.32
N GLU A 23 15.76 -1.78 -2.33
CA GLU A 23 16.41 -0.77 -3.17
C GLU A 23 15.38 0.01 -4.00
N ASN A 24 14.43 -0.69 -4.62
CA ASN A 24 13.32 -0.08 -5.34
C ASN A 24 12.48 0.82 -4.41
N ALA A 25 12.10 0.34 -3.22
CA ALA A 25 11.32 1.13 -2.27
C ALA A 25 12.08 2.38 -1.78
N LYS A 26 13.36 2.26 -1.41
CA LYS A 26 14.20 3.40 -1.02
C LYS A 26 14.34 4.42 -2.13
N ALA A 27 14.55 3.97 -3.37
CA ALA A 27 14.62 4.85 -4.53
C ALA A 27 13.33 5.62 -4.74
N ASN A 28 12.16 4.97 -4.58
CA ASN A 28 10.86 5.63 -4.68
C ASN A 28 10.67 6.71 -3.60
N ILE A 29 11.12 6.45 -2.37
CA ILE A 29 11.04 7.42 -1.27
C ILE A 29 11.93 8.65 -1.56
N ILE A 30 13.17 8.42 -2.00
CA ILE A 30 14.12 9.49 -2.34
C ILE A 30 13.59 10.32 -3.53
N ALA A 31 13.08 9.66 -4.57
CA ALA A 31 12.52 10.34 -5.74
C ALA A 31 11.36 11.25 -5.35
N GLY A 32 10.50 10.83 -4.43
CA GLY A 32 9.42 11.66 -3.91
C GLY A 32 9.91 12.89 -3.13
N GLN A 33 11.00 12.76 -2.36
CA GLN A 33 11.64 13.91 -1.71
C GLN A 33 12.20 14.90 -2.74
N LEU A 34 12.82 14.41 -3.82
CA LEU A 34 13.32 15.24 -4.92
C LEU A 34 12.18 15.93 -5.67
N ALA A 35 11.08 15.24 -5.96
CA ALA A 35 9.90 15.81 -6.61
C ALA A 35 9.34 17.00 -5.81
N ARG A 36 9.21 16.84 -4.48
CA ARG A 36 8.81 17.93 -3.58
C ARG A 36 9.81 19.08 -3.57
N ARG A 37 11.12 18.79 -3.59
CA ARG A 37 12.17 19.82 -3.67
C ARG A 37 12.06 20.65 -4.95
N TYR A 38 11.66 20.05 -6.06
CA TYR A 38 11.42 20.75 -7.33
C TYR A 38 9.99 21.29 -7.49
N ASN A 39 9.14 21.14 -6.46
CA ASN A 39 7.74 21.55 -6.47
C ASN A 39 6.93 20.96 -7.66
N LEU A 40 7.15 19.69 -7.96
CA LEU A 40 6.45 18.95 -9.02
C LEU A 40 5.66 17.78 -8.43
N PRO A 41 4.48 17.45 -8.99
CA PRO A 41 3.78 16.22 -8.63
C PRO A 41 4.63 15.00 -8.96
N TYR A 42 4.61 14.01 -8.08
CA TYR A 42 5.40 12.79 -8.20
C TYR A 42 4.57 11.65 -8.80
N ARG A 43 5.08 11.04 -9.88
CA ARG A 43 4.55 9.81 -10.47
C ARG A 43 5.57 8.69 -10.30
N THR A 44 5.10 7.55 -9.79
CA THR A 44 5.85 6.29 -9.75
C THR A 44 4.95 5.11 -10.12
N SER A 45 5.41 3.88 -9.94
CA SER A 45 4.66 2.66 -10.17
C SER A 45 4.84 1.66 -9.03
N ASN A 46 3.86 0.78 -8.83
CA ASN A 46 4.07 -0.51 -8.18
C ASN A 46 4.30 -1.56 -9.29
N ALA A 47 5.15 -2.55 -9.02
CA ALA A 47 5.54 -3.53 -10.01
C ALA A 47 6.00 -4.82 -9.33
N ASN A 48 5.91 -5.93 -10.06
CA ASN A 48 6.42 -7.24 -9.68
C ASN A 48 7.01 -7.94 -10.91
N ALA A 49 7.89 -8.92 -10.65
CA ALA A 49 8.56 -9.75 -11.63
C ALA A 49 7.88 -11.12 -11.84
N SER A 50 6.95 -11.52 -10.96
CA SER A 50 6.32 -12.84 -11.04
C SER A 50 5.55 -13.02 -12.35
N ASN A 51 5.59 -14.23 -12.90
CA ASN A 51 4.89 -14.58 -14.14
C ASN A 51 3.45 -15.05 -13.90
N VAL A 52 3.06 -15.23 -12.63
CA VAL A 52 1.75 -15.75 -12.21
C VAL A 52 1.27 -14.99 -10.98
N VAL A 53 -0.04 -15.06 -10.70
CA VAL A 53 -0.63 -14.44 -9.50
C VAL A 53 -0.35 -15.32 -8.28
N ASP A 54 0.84 -15.16 -7.70
CA ASP A 54 1.32 -15.91 -6.55
C ASP A 54 1.79 -15.00 -5.41
N LEU A 55 2.41 -15.61 -4.39
CA LEU A 55 2.95 -14.87 -3.25
C LEU A 55 4.05 -13.87 -3.69
N GLN A 56 4.84 -14.20 -4.71
CA GLN A 56 5.83 -13.26 -5.26
C GLN A 56 5.16 -12.01 -5.83
N ALA A 57 4.15 -12.20 -6.67
CA ALA A 57 3.40 -11.09 -7.26
C ALA A 57 2.80 -10.17 -6.20
N ALA A 58 2.26 -10.75 -5.12
CA ALA A 58 1.66 -10.03 -4.01
C ALA A 58 2.71 -9.25 -3.19
N TYR A 59 3.76 -9.91 -2.68
CA TYR A 59 4.73 -9.24 -1.80
C TYR A 59 5.49 -8.12 -2.53
N GLU A 60 5.85 -8.33 -3.80
CA GLU A 60 6.60 -7.34 -4.56
C GLU A 60 5.74 -6.10 -4.86
N THR A 61 4.48 -6.33 -5.24
CA THR A 61 3.54 -5.23 -5.48
C THR A 61 3.28 -4.46 -4.19
N GLU A 62 3.09 -5.14 -3.07
CA GLU A 62 2.89 -4.53 -1.75
C GLU A 62 4.09 -3.67 -1.33
N MET A 63 5.31 -4.22 -1.39
CA MET A 63 6.54 -3.49 -1.05
C MET A 63 6.77 -2.27 -1.95
N ALA A 64 6.53 -2.40 -3.25
CA ALA A 64 6.63 -1.29 -4.19
C ALA A 64 5.56 -0.21 -3.91
N THR A 65 4.35 -0.63 -3.52
CA THR A 65 3.25 0.28 -3.14
C THR A 65 3.58 1.05 -1.88
N TRP A 66 4.15 0.41 -0.84
CA TRP A 66 4.68 1.11 0.33
C TRP A 66 5.76 2.14 -0.05
N GLY A 67 6.70 1.79 -0.92
CA GLY A 67 7.70 2.72 -1.42
C GLY A 67 7.09 3.94 -2.11
N ALA A 68 6.03 3.74 -2.91
CA ALA A 68 5.30 4.82 -3.57
C ALA A 68 4.55 5.72 -2.58
N VAL A 69 3.83 5.12 -1.64
CA VAL A 69 3.05 5.82 -0.60
C VAL A 69 3.97 6.62 0.32
N LEU A 70 5.03 6.01 0.87
CA LEU A 70 6.00 6.69 1.74
C LEU A 70 6.81 7.75 0.98
N GLY A 71 6.97 7.58 -0.34
CA GLY A 71 7.51 8.60 -1.23
C GLY A 71 6.58 9.80 -1.43
N GLY A 72 5.30 9.71 -1.06
CA GLY A 72 4.30 10.74 -1.30
C GLY A 72 3.95 10.86 -2.78
N ALA A 73 3.80 9.74 -3.47
CA ALA A 73 3.37 9.72 -4.86
C ALA A 73 1.98 10.37 -5.03
N ASN A 74 1.86 11.25 -6.02
CA ASN A 74 0.57 11.82 -6.43
C ASN A 74 -0.14 10.92 -7.45
N LEU A 75 0.62 10.10 -8.18
CA LEU A 75 0.11 9.10 -9.10
C LEU A 75 0.95 7.83 -8.99
N ILE A 76 0.30 6.73 -8.60
CA ILE A 76 0.85 5.38 -8.75
C ILE A 76 0.32 4.85 -10.08
N TYR A 77 1.16 4.88 -11.09
CA TYR A 77 0.85 4.32 -12.40
C TYR A 77 1.05 2.79 -12.36
N HIS A 78 0.34 2.06 -13.20
CA HIS A 78 0.28 0.59 -13.14
C HIS A 78 -0.23 0.01 -11.81
N ALA A 79 -0.94 0.81 -11.01
CA ALA A 79 -1.39 0.46 -9.66
C ALA A 79 -2.07 -0.92 -9.54
N ALA A 80 -2.72 -1.40 -10.62
CA ALA A 80 -3.37 -2.69 -10.65
C ALA A 80 -3.16 -3.41 -12.00
N GLY A 81 -2.99 -4.73 -11.92
CA GLY A 81 -2.98 -5.65 -13.07
C GLY A 81 -1.60 -5.94 -13.67
N TRP A 82 -0.54 -5.31 -13.16
CA TRP A 82 0.83 -5.53 -13.62
C TRP A 82 1.35 -6.93 -13.25
N LEU A 83 1.91 -7.63 -14.24
CA LEU A 83 2.56 -8.93 -14.07
C LEU A 83 3.74 -9.09 -15.03
N GLU A 84 4.62 -10.07 -14.77
CA GLU A 84 5.71 -10.47 -15.66
C GLU A 84 6.65 -9.30 -16.00
N GLY A 85 6.99 -8.49 -15.01
CA GLY A 85 7.85 -7.32 -15.21
C GLY A 85 7.28 -6.27 -16.18
N GLY A 86 5.94 -6.27 -16.38
CA GLY A 86 5.23 -5.32 -17.22
C GLY A 86 4.89 -5.83 -18.61
N LEU A 87 5.18 -7.10 -18.89
CA LEU A 87 4.84 -7.74 -20.16
C LEU A 87 3.36 -8.15 -20.23
N THR A 88 2.72 -8.34 -19.08
CA THR A 88 1.37 -8.90 -18.99
C THR A 88 0.45 -8.01 -18.15
N ALA A 89 -0.76 -7.77 -18.67
CA ALA A 89 -1.88 -7.22 -17.91
C ALA A 89 -2.83 -8.37 -17.56
N SER A 90 -2.95 -8.73 -16.27
CA SER A 90 -3.79 -9.84 -15.79
C SER A 90 -5.05 -9.34 -15.10
N TYR A 91 -6.19 -9.97 -15.41
CA TYR A 91 -7.47 -9.67 -14.77
C TYR A 91 -7.52 -10.15 -13.32
N GLU A 92 -6.97 -11.34 -13.04
CA GLU A 92 -6.86 -11.88 -11.69
C GLU A 92 -5.97 -10.98 -10.82
N LYS A 93 -4.85 -10.52 -11.39
CA LYS A 93 -3.93 -9.61 -10.73
C LYS A 93 -4.56 -8.25 -10.46
N LEU A 94 -5.41 -7.76 -11.38
CA LEU A 94 -6.16 -6.51 -11.18
C LEU A 94 -7.06 -6.60 -9.95
N VAL A 95 -7.79 -7.71 -9.77
CA VAL A 95 -8.66 -7.90 -8.59
C VAL A 95 -7.84 -7.95 -7.30
N LEU A 96 -6.73 -8.69 -7.30
CA LEU A 96 -5.84 -8.77 -6.14
C LEU A 96 -5.24 -7.41 -5.80
N ASP A 97 -4.81 -6.64 -6.80
CA ASP A 97 -4.21 -5.32 -6.59
C ASP A 97 -5.22 -4.30 -6.08
N VAL A 98 -6.49 -4.39 -6.48
CA VAL A 98 -7.55 -3.55 -5.91
C VAL A 98 -7.69 -3.79 -4.40
N GLU A 99 -7.58 -5.03 -3.94
CA GLU A 99 -7.60 -5.36 -2.51
C GLU A 99 -6.41 -4.74 -1.77
N ILE A 100 -5.20 -4.85 -2.34
CA ILE A 100 -3.99 -4.19 -1.79
C ILE A 100 -4.20 -2.67 -1.69
N LEU A 101 -4.71 -2.04 -2.75
CA LEU A 101 -4.96 -0.60 -2.78
C LEU A 101 -6.04 -0.19 -1.78
N GLN A 102 -7.09 -0.99 -1.58
CA GLN A 102 -8.11 -0.73 -0.57
C GLN A 102 -7.54 -0.77 0.84
N ASN A 103 -6.71 -1.78 1.16
CA ASN A 103 -6.01 -1.86 2.43
C ASN A 103 -5.08 -0.65 2.65
N MET A 104 -4.38 -0.19 1.61
CA MET A 104 -3.56 1.02 1.67
C MET A 104 -4.38 2.28 1.91
N MET A 105 -5.51 2.44 1.20
CA MET A 105 -6.41 3.58 1.38
C MET A 105 -6.97 3.62 2.80
N GLU A 106 -7.34 2.47 3.36
CA GLU A 106 -7.83 2.39 4.73
C GLU A 106 -6.74 2.67 5.75
N PHE A 107 -5.54 2.11 5.57
CA PHE A 107 -4.39 2.40 6.44
C PHE A 107 -4.04 3.90 6.47
N LEU A 108 -4.15 4.59 5.34
CA LEU A 108 -3.85 6.01 5.23
C LEU A 108 -4.97 6.91 5.76
N ARG A 109 -6.13 6.35 6.12
CA ARG A 109 -7.21 7.11 6.74
C ARG A 109 -6.73 7.62 8.11
N PRO A 110 -6.80 8.94 8.37
CA PRO A 110 -6.45 9.46 9.69
C PRO A 110 -7.33 8.83 10.77
N LEU A 111 -6.72 8.44 11.88
CA LEU A 111 -7.46 7.96 13.05
C LEU A 111 -8.22 9.13 13.68
N PRO A 112 -9.52 8.98 13.96
CA PRO A 112 -10.25 9.97 14.75
C PRO A 112 -9.79 9.89 16.22
N PHE A 113 -9.87 11.03 16.92
CA PHE A 113 -9.42 11.17 18.31
C PHE A 113 -10.48 11.86 19.18
N GLN A 114 -11.76 11.53 18.96
CA GLN A 114 -12.84 11.98 19.84
C GLN A 114 -12.91 11.11 21.10
N GLU A 115 -13.60 11.59 22.13
CA GLU A 115 -13.76 10.87 23.41
C GLU A 115 -14.28 9.44 23.21
N ASP A 116 -15.25 9.29 22.33
CA ASP A 116 -15.84 8.02 21.93
C ASP A 116 -14.85 7.08 21.22
N ASP A 117 -13.90 7.61 20.43
CA ASP A 117 -12.90 6.79 19.73
C ASP A 117 -11.86 6.20 20.69
N LEU A 118 -11.63 6.86 21.83
CA LEU A 118 -10.72 6.37 22.88
C LEU A 118 -11.30 5.16 23.62
N GLY A 119 -12.62 4.98 23.61
CA GLY A 119 -13.29 3.79 24.13
C GLY A 119 -13.20 3.60 25.65
N PHE A 120 -12.89 4.63 26.42
CA PHE A 120 -12.70 4.49 27.88
C PHE A 120 -13.94 3.98 28.62
N GLU A 121 -15.13 4.44 28.25
CA GLU A 121 -16.38 3.94 28.86
C GLU A 121 -16.65 2.48 28.49
N ALA A 122 -16.33 2.09 27.25
CA ALA A 122 -16.39 0.69 26.84
C ALA A 122 -15.46 -0.17 27.72
N ILE A 123 -14.20 0.24 27.87
CA ILE A 123 -13.18 -0.46 28.70
C ILE A 123 -13.66 -0.63 30.14
N LYS A 124 -14.27 0.40 30.74
CA LYS A 124 -14.80 0.33 32.11
C LYS A 124 -15.99 -0.63 32.23
N SER A 125 -16.82 -0.73 31.19
CA SER A 125 -18.05 -1.53 31.22
C SER A 125 -17.83 -3.04 31.15
N VAL A 126 -16.68 -3.49 30.64
CA VAL A 126 -16.35 -4.92 30.48
C VAL A 126 -15.42 -5.36 31.61
N PRO A 127 -15.79 -6.40 32.41
CA PRO A 127 -14.91 -6.94 33.44
C PRO A 127 -13.57 -7.44 32.87
N ALA A 128 -12.53 -7.42 33.70
CA ALA A 128 -11.23 -7.97 33.33
C ALA A 128 -11.35 -9.45 32.90
N GLY A 129 -10.80 -9.78 31.73
CA GLY A 129 -10.93 -11.10 31.11
C GLY A 129 -12.17 -11.30 30.23
N GLY A 130 -13.03 -10.28 30.08
CA GLY A 130 -14.17 -10.28 29.15
C GLY A 130 -13.81 -9.91 27.70
N HIS A 131 -14.84 -9.71 26.87
CA HIS A 131 -14.71 -9.29 25.47
C HIS A 131 -15.72 -8.19 25.10
N PHE A 132 -15.45 -7.45 24.02
CA PHE A 132 -16.25 -6.27 23.61
C PHE A 132 -17.32 -6.55 22.56
N PHE A 133 -17.41 -7.76 21.99
CA PHE A 133 -18.33 -8.05 20.87
C PHE A 133 -19.81 -7.67 21.13
N GLY A 134 -20.28 -7.76 22.38
CA GLY A 134 -21.65 -7.38 22.76
C GLY A 134 -21.75 -6.02 23.46
N ALA A 135 -20.66 -5.27 23.58
CA ALA A 135 -20.67 -3.96 24.21
C ALA A 135 -21.45 -2.96 23.34
N GLU A 136 -22.21 -2.07 23.97
CA GLU A 136 -23.00 -1.04 23.27
C GLU A 136 -22.13 -0.19 22.33
N HIS A 137 -20.91 0.13 22.76
CA HIS A 137 -19.93 0.87 21.95
C HIS A 137 -19.61 0.16 20.61
N THR A 138 -19.45 -1.17 20.64
CA THR A 138 -19.22 -1.99 19.44
C THR A 138 -20.49 -2.14 18.61
N MET A 139 -21.62 -2.47 19.25
CA MET A 139 -22.89 -2.70 18.55
C MET A 139 -23.42 -1.45 17.83
N SER A 140 -23.21 -0.27 18.39
CA SER A 140 -23.59 1.01 17.77
C SER A 140 -22.76 1.39 16.53
N ARG A 141 -21.56 0.81 16.39
CA ARG A 141 -20.61 1.11 15.28
C ARG A 141 -20.49 -0.02 14.26
N TYR A 142 -21.01 -1.20 14.58
CA TYR A 142 -20.87 -2.42 13.78
C TYR A 142 -21.26 -2.25 12.29
N THR A 143 -22.23 -1.38 11.99
CA THR A 143 -22.75 -1.18 10.62
C THR A 143 -22.12 0.00 9.89
N THR A 144 -21.33 0.81 10.57
CA THR A 144 -20.75 2.06 10.03
C THR A 144 -19.22 2.03 9.94
N CYS A 145 -18.58 1.05 10.58
CA CYS A 145 -17.18 0.73 10.39
C CYS A 145 -16.95 -0.10 9.13
#